data_AF-A0A8B5W073-F1
#
_entry.id   AF-A0A8B5W073-F1
#
_cell.length_a   1.000
_cell.length_b   1.000
_cell.length_c   1.000
_cell.angle_alpha   90.00
_cell.angle_beta   90.00
_cell.angle_gamma   90.00
#
_symmetry.space_group_name_H-M   'P 1'
#
loop_
_entity.id
_entity.type
_entity.pdbx_description
1 polymer ?
#
loop_
_entity_poly.entity_id
_entity_poly.type
_entity_poly.pdbx_seq_one_letter_code
_entity_poly.pdbx_strand_id
1 'polypeptide(L)'
;MILIKLEDLLKEYNLNISEVSDATGIARSTLTPLVNNPETVKGLKIETIDTLCDFFGISLDELLEFKQEKSKYFIQTYWYNDDFNKYTFLFGKKIGSKIRYSLLQINITGFSFDNRYDKGAMAIAETTFFTKEKTEEFLESVDDPPEFTSFPDKNIFESDTSKQPDKNIKIITKIIFDLIKDKIIQIELFKKASVAYFKILWEINQKHSKRKLEFIYDISTSEVSEYEDKIINPSELNRH
;
A
#
# COMPACT_ATOMS: atom_id res chain seq x y z
N MET A 1 -6.06 10.75 -11.18
CA MET A 1 -6.68 12.02 -11.56
C MET A 1 -6.45 13.03 -10.45
N ILE A 2 -6.22 14.29 -10.78
CA ILE A 2 -6.20 15.38 -9.78
C ILE A 2 -7.60 15.99 -9.77
N LEU A 3 -8.12 16.27 -8.59
CA LEU A 3 -9.40 16.89 -8.31
C LEU A 3 -9.15 18.23 -7.62
N ILE A 4 -10.00 19.20 -7.88
CA ILE A 4 -9.98 20.51 -7.22
C ILE A 4 -11.18 20.56 -6.26
N LYS A 5 -10.93 20.90 -5.00
CA LYS A 5 -11.93 20.91 -3.93
C LYS A 5 -12.61 22.28 -3.75
N LEU A 6 -12.70 23.06 -4.81
CA LEU A 6 -13.20 24.43 -4.70
C LEU A 6 -14.68 24.48 -4.31
N GLU A 7 -15.50 23.53 -4.76
CA GLU A 7 -16.91 23.44 -4.33
C GLU A 7 -17.04 23.27 -2.82
N ASP A 8 -16.20 22.41 -2.22
CA ASP A 8 -16.22 22.13 -0.79
C ASP A 8 -15.79 23.37 0.00
N LEU A 9 -14.72 24.04 -0.43
CA LEU A 9 -14.23 25.28 0.18
C LEU A 9 -15.27 26.41 0.09
N LEU A 10 -15.94 26.57 -1.05
CA LEU A 10 -17.01 27.58 -1.19
C LEU A 10 -18.14 27.34 -0.18
N LYS A 11 -18.55 26.08 0.01
CA LYS A 11 -19.58 25.72 0.98
C LYS A 11 -19.12 25.95 2.42
N GLU A 12 -17.89 25.57 2.75
CA GLU A 12 -17.31 25.74 4.08
C GLU A 12 -17.24 27.21 4.51
N TYR A 13 -16.82 28.09 3.60
CA TYR A 13 -16.70 29.52 3.84
C TYR A 13 -18.00 30.30 3.55
N ASN A 14 -19.06 29.62 3.13
CA ASN A 14 -20.35 30.21 2.73
C ASN A 14 -20.18 31.32 1.67
N LEU A 15 -19.36 31.04 0.66
CA LEU A 15 -19.08 31.93 -0.47
C LEU A 15 -19.65 31.35 -1.77
N ASN A 16 -19.97 32.23 -2.70
CA ASN A 16 -20.31 31.85 -4.07
C ASN A 16 -19.20 32.26 -5.06
N ILE A 17 -19.26 31.70 -6.29
CA ILE A 17 -18.25 31.95 -7.34
C ILE A 17 -18.05 33.45 -7.63
N SER A 18 -19.12 34.25 -7.51
CA SER A 18 -19.06 35.70 -7.76
C SER A 18 -18.18 36.39 -6.73
N GLU A 19 -18.40 36.09 -5.45
CA GLU A 19 -17.66 36.70 -4.33
C GLU A 19 -16.18 36.38 -4.42
N VAL A 20 -15.83 35.13 -4.73
CA VAL A 20 -14.43 34.73 -4.92
C VAL A 20 -13.84 35.41 -6.16
N SER A 21 -14.58 35.51 -7.26
CA SER A 21 -14.11 36.20 -8.46
C SER A 21 -13.79 37.67 -8.20
N ASP A 22 -14.68 38.35 -7.49
CA ASP A 22 -14.56 39.77 -7.18
C ASP A 22 -13.42 40.02 -6.18
N ALA A 23 -13.23 39.13 -5.19
CA ALA A 23 -12.18 39.26 -4.19
C ALA A 23 -10.77 38.88 -4.70
N THR A 24 -10.68 37.87 -5.57
CA THR A 24 -9.38 37.33 -6.03
C THR A 24 -8.94 37.88 -7.38
N GLY A 25 -9.85 38.53 -8.12
CA GLY A 25 -9.62 38.94 -9.51
C GLY A 25 -9.58 37.78 -10.51
N ILE A 26 -9.82 36.53 -10.07
CA ILE A 26 -9.91 35.38 -10.97
C ILE A 26 -11.25 35.45 -11.70
N ALA A 27 -11.24 35.39 -13.03
CA ALA A 27 -12.47 35.45 -13.82
C ALA A 27 -13.44 34.30 -13.47
N ARG A 28 -14.74 34.59 -13.39
CA ARG A 28 -15.79 33.57 -13.16
C ARG A 28 -15.74 32.42 -14.18
N SER A 29 -15.36 32.71 -15.42
CA SER A 29 -15.18 31.70 -16.48
C SER A 29 -14.07 30.70 -16.16
N THR A 30 -13.08 31.10 -15.35
CA THR A 30 -12.03 30.23 -14.83
C THR A 30 -12.50 29.46 -13.61
N LEU A 31 -13.20 30.10 -12.66
CA LEU A 31 -13.66 29.48 -11.41
C LEU A 31 -14.80 28.46 -11.63
N THR A 32 -15.72 28.74 -12.55
CA THR A 32 -16.91 27.91 -12.77
C THR A 32 -16.56 26.46 -13.12
N PRO A 33 -15.61 26.17 -14.03
CA PRO A 33 -15.16 24.80 -14.27
C PRO A 33 -14.49 24.13 -13.06
N LEU A 34 -13.79 24.88 -12.20
CA LEU A 34 -13.15 24.33 -11.00
C LEU A 34 -14.19 23.86 -9.97
N VAL A 35 -15.39 24.44 -9.99
CA VAL A 35 -16.51 24.04 -9.11
C VAL A 35 -17.35 22.96 -9.76
N ASN A 36 -17.76 23.14 -11.01
CA ASN A 36 -18.78 22.30 -11.63
C ASN A 36 -18.23 21.06 -12.35
N ASN A 37 -16.96 21.09 -12.77
CA ASN A 37 -16.31 19.97 -13.47
C ASN A 37 -14.85 19.78 -12.99
N PRO A 38 -14.60 19.72 -11.67
CA PRO A 38 -13.27 19.82 -11.07
C PRO A 38 -12.25 18.80 -11.61
N GLU A 39 -12.72 17.68 -12.11
CA GLU A 39 -11.93 16.56 -12.62
C GLU A 39 -11.48 16.70 -14.09
N THR A 40 -12.09 17.60 -14.85
CA THR A 40 -11.84 17.73 -16.30
C THR A 40 -11.08 19.00 -16.69
N VAL A 41 -10.76 19.85 -15.71
CA VAL A 41 -10.10 21.14 -15.93
C VAL A 41 -8.73 20.93 -16.58
N LYS A 42 -8.49 21.64 -17.69
CA LYS A 42 -7.23 21.63 -18.42
C LYS A 42 -6.57 23.00 -18.35
N GLY A 43 -5.25 23.03 -18.23
CA GLY A 43 -4.46 24.27 -18.31
C GLY A 43 -4.64 25.21 -17.11
N LEU A 44 -4.95 24.68 -15.93
CA LEU A 44 -4.96 25.47 -14.70
C LEU A 44 -3.56 26.04 -14.43
N LYS A 45 -3.50 27.37 -14.24
CA LYS A 45 -2.26 28.09 -13.98
C LYS A 45 -1.84 27.97 -12.52
N ILE A 46 -0.53 27.98 -12.26
CA ILE A 46 0.01 27.93 -10.90
C ILE A 46 -0.41 29.18 -10.13
N GLU A 47 -0.44 30.35 -10.77
CA GLU A 47 -0.86 31.60 -10.13
C GLU A 47 -2.31 31.54 -9.63
N THR A 48 -3.20 30.82 -10.34
CA THR A 48 -4.58 30.61 -9.90
C THR A 48 -4.64 29.73 -8.65
N ILE A 49 -3.81 28.68 -8.59
CA ILE A 49 -3.71 27.81 -7.41
C ILE A 49 -3.20 28.62 -6.22
N ASP A 50 -2.12 29.38 -6.41
CA ASP A 50 -1.50 30.22 -5.39
C ASP A 50 -2.48 31.26 -4.81
N THR A 51 -3.20 31.97 -5.69
CA THR A 51 -4.20 32.97 -5.28
C THR A 51 -5.36 32.34 -4.50
N LEU A 52 -5.82 31.15 -4.89
CA LEU A 52 -6.89 30.46 -4.16
C LEU A 52 -6.40 29.97 -2.80
N CYS A 53 -5.20 29.39 -2.71
CA CYS A 53 -4.60 28.98 -1.44
C CYS A 53 -4.44 30.18 -0.49
N ASP A 54 -3.94 31.31 -0.98
CA ASP A 54 -3.78 32.54 -0.20
C ASP A 54 -5.13 33.11 0.27
N PHE A 55 -6.11 33.19 -0.64
CA PHE A 55 -7.44 33.71 -0.32
C PHE A 55 -8.17 32.91 0.77
N PHE A 56 -8.10 31.58 0.70
CA PHE A 56 -8.72 30.71 1.72
C PHE A 56 -7.82 30.48 2.94
N GLY A 57 -6.53 30.84 2.88
CA GLY A 57 -5.56 30.56 3.94
C GLY A 57 -5.25 29.08 4.13
N ILE A 58 -5.28 28.29 3.05
CA ILE A 58 -5.16 26.83 3.06
C ILE A 58 -3.89 26.33 2.37
N SER A 59 -3.50 25.09 2.64
CA SER A 59 -2.41 24.43 1.93
C SER A 59 -2.86 23.81 0.59
N LEU A 60 -1.88 23.45 -0.24
CA LEU A 60 -2.13 22.88 -1.57
C LEU A 60 -2.94 21.57 -1.51
N ASP A 61 -2.73 20.74 -0.50
CA ASP A 61 -3.41 19.45 -0.32
C ASP A 61 -4.86 19.58 0.19
N GLU A 62 -5.22 20.75 0.75
CA GLU A 62 -6.61 21.09 1.05
C GLU A 62 -7.36 21.51 -0.23
N LEU A 63 -6.68 22.18 -1.17
CA LEU A 63 -7.26 22.58 -2.46
C LEU A 63 -7.28 21.44 -3.48
N LEU A 64 -6.23 20.61 -3.54
CA LEU A 64 -6.04 19.58 -4.56
C LEU A 64 -5.98 18.18 -3.96
N GLU A 65 -6.73 17.25 -4.57
CA GLU A 65 -6.67 15.83 -4.23
C GLU A 65 -6.20 15.00 -5.41
N PHE A 66 -5.23 14.11 -5.18
CA PHE A 66 -4.90 13.07 -6.15
C PHE A 66 -5.71 11.80 -5.89
N LYS A 67 -6.73 11.54 -6.73
CA LYS A 67 -7.50 10.30 -6.72
C LYS A 67 -6.92 9.27 -7.69
N GLN A 68 -6.56 8.11 -7.17
CA GLN A 68 -6.03 7.02 -7.99
C GLN A 68 -7.17 6.19 -8.61
N GLU A 69 -7.19 6.07 -9.94
CA GLU A 69 -8.31 5.41 -10.67
C GLU A 69 -8.05 3.96 -11.10
N LYS A 70 -6.80 3.49 -11.11
CA LYS A 70 -6.43 2.16 -11.66
C LYS A 70 -5.53 1.38 -10.72
N SER A 71 -5.60 0.04 -10.84
CA SER A 71 -4.58 -0.86 -10.29
C SER A 71 -3.21 -0.45 -10.85
N LYS A 72 -2.32 -0.03 -9.95
CA LYS A 72 -0.98 0.44 -10.31
C LYS A 72 -0.02 -0.72 -10.62
N TYR A 73 -0.33 -1.91 -10.11
CA TYR A 73 0.57 -3.04 -10.11
C TYR A 73 -0.11 -4.28 -10.69
N PHE A 74 0.68 -5.11 -11.36
CA PHE A 74 0.35 -6.49 -11.67
C PHE A 74 1.49 -7.38 -11.14
N ILE A 75 1.15 -8.61 -10.79
CA ILE A 75 2.14 -9.62 -10.42
C ILE A 75 2.55 -10.32 -11.72
N GLN A 76 3.83 -10.19 -12.08
CA GLN A 76 4.38 -10.80 -13.28
C GLN A 76 4.65 -12.29 -13.07
N THR A 77 5.28 -12.63 -11.94
CA THR A 77 5.58 -14.00 -11.52
C THR A 77 5.98 -14.00 -10.04
N TYR A 78 6.19 -15.18 -9.48
CA TYR A 78 6.84 -15.36 -8.19
C TYR A 78 7.66 -16.66 -8.18
N TRP A 79 8.67 -16.68 -7.32
CA TRP A 79 9.53 -17.84 -7.08
C TRP A 79 9.45 -18.24 -5.61
N TYR A 80 9.88 -19.46 -5.33
CA TYR A 80 10.06 -19.97 -3.98
C TYR A 80 11.30 -20.85 -3.92
N ASN A 81 11.90 -20.97 -2.75
CA ASN A 81 13.00 -21.92 -2.54
C ASN A 81 12.47 -23.32 -2.19
N ASP A 82 13.34 -24.33 -2.26
CA ASP A 82 12.98 -25.73 -2.01
C ASP A 82 12.44 -26.00 -0.59
N ASP A 83 12.87 -25.20 0.40
CA ASP A 83 12.34 -25.27 1.77
C ASP A 83 10.98 -24.57 1.91
N PHE A 84 10.51 -23.89 0.86
CA PHE A 84 9.26 -23.13 0.80
C PHE A 84 9.08 -22.14 1.96
N ASN A 85 10.17 -21.67 2.53
CA ASN A 85 10.16 -20.64 3.56
C ASN A 85 10.47 -19.25 3.00
N LYS A 86 10.77 -19.13 1.70
CA LYS A 86 10.94 -17.86 1.01
C LYS A 86 10.08 -17.83 -0.25
N TYR A 87 9.27 -16.79 -0.39
CA TYR A 87 8.47 -16.50 -1.57
C TYR A 87 8.84 -15.13 -2.10
N THR A 88 9.42 -15.05 -3.29
CA THR A 88 9.83 -13.78 -3.91
C THR A 88 8.88 -13.43 -5.05
N PHE A 89 8.18 -12.32 -4.96
CA PHE A 89 7.18 -11.85 -5.91
C PHE A 89 7.72 -10.72 -6.77
N LEU A 90 7.51 -10.82 -8.08
CA LEU A 90 7.83 -9.76 -9.05
C LEU A 90 6.60 -8.95 -9.38
N PHE A 91 6.64 -7.67 -8.99
CA PHE A 91 5.61 -6.69 -9.31
C PHE A 91 6.03 -5.83 -10.48
N GLY A 92 5.15 -5.67 -11.46
CA GLY A 92 5.29 -4.72 -12.55
C GLY A 92 4.36 -3.52 -12.36
N LYS A 93 4.86 -2.31 -12.59
CA LYS A 93 4.09 -1.06 -12.62
C LYS A 93 4.37 -0.30 -13.90
N LYS A 94 3.31 0.05 -14.63
CA LYS A 94 3.42 0.91 -15.82
C LYS A 94 3.62 2.36 -15.38
N ILE A 95 4.71 2.98 -15.84
CA ILE A 95 5.03 4.40 -15.64
C ILE A 95 5.31 5.00 -17.01
N GLY A 96 4.38 5.82 -17.50
CA GLY A 96 4.42 6.30 -18.88
C GLY A 96 4.38 5.13 -19.87
N SER A 97 5.37 5.08 -20.78
CA SER A 97 5.52 4.01 -21.77
C SER A 97 6.31 2.79 -21.28
N LYS A 98 6.90 2.84 -20.08
CA LYS A 98 7.79 1.78 -19.57
C LYS A 98 7.14 1.02 -18.42
N ILE A 99 7.53 -0.24 -18.28
CA ILE A 99 7.24 -1.02 -17.07
C ILE A 99 8.45 -0.88 -16.14
N ARG A 100 8.17 -0.74 -14.85
CA ARG A 100 9.16 -0.79 -13.77
C ARG A 100 8.84 -1.97 -12.89
N TYR A 101 9.89 -2.72 -12.57
CA TYR A 101 9.76 -3.91 -11.77
C TYR A 101 10.31 -3.70 -10.37
N SER A 102 9.78 -4.44 -9.40
CA SER A 102 10.27 -4.49 -8.03
C SER A 102 9.96 -5.85 -7.42
N LEU A 103 10.87 -6.33 -6.58
CA LEU A 103 10.69 -7.58 -5.85
C LEU A 103 10.27 -7.29 -4.41
N LEU A 104 9.35 -8.11 -3.91
CA LEU A 104 9.05 -8.24 -2.48
C LEU A 104 9.17 -9.72 -2.15
N GLN A 105 9.90 -10.01 -1.08
CA GLN A 105 10.02 -11.35 -0.53
C GLN A 105 9.21 -11.48 0.74
N ILE A 106 8.54 -12.63 0.91
CA ILE A 106 7.96 -13.08 2.17
C ILE A 106 8.83 -14.21 2.69
N ASN A 107 9.33 -14.06 3.91
CA ASN A 107 10.16 -15.02 4.61
C ASN A 107 9.38 -15.61 5.77
N ILE A 108 9.13 -16.91 5.76
CA ILE A 108 8.52 -17.63 6.87
C ILE A 108 9.64 -17.99 7.85
N THR A 109 9.58 -17.41 9.05
CA THR A 109 10.66 -17.47 10.05
C THR A 109 10.40 -18.47 11.15
N GLY A 110 9.17 -18.96 11.31
CA GLY A 110 8.83 -19.98 12.30
C GLY A 110 7.33 -20.21 12.45
N PHE A 111 6.97 -20.85 13.56
CA PHE A 111 5.59 -21.14 13.94
C PHE A 111 5.33 -20.73 15.38
N SER A 112 4.11 -20.31 15.68
CA SER A 112 3.64 -20.03 17.03
C SER A 112 2.22 -20.55 17.25
N PHE A 113 1.85 -20.64 18.53
CA PHE A 113 0.51 -20.93 18.97
C PHE A 113 0.00 -19.74 19.78
N ASP A 114 -1.23 -19.33 19.52
CA ASP A 114 -1.89 -18.24 20.25
C ASP A 114 -3.30 -18.68 20.58
N ASN A 115 -3.63 -18.65 21.87
CA ASN A 115 -4.90 -19.16 22.38
C ASN A 115 -6.12 -18.38 21.86
N ARG A 116 -5.92 -17.19 21.27
CA ARG A 116 -6.98 -16.43 20.58
C ARG A 116 -7.36 -17.05 19.22
N TYR A 117 -6.52 -17.92 18.69
CA TYR A 117 -6.63 -18.56 17.39
C TYR A 117 -6.60 -20.09 17.55
N ASP A 118 -7.76 -20.68 17.77
CA ASP A 118 -7.95 -22.08 18.20
C ASP A 118 -7.84 -23.13 17.07
N LYS A 119 -7.94 -22.71 15.81
CA LYS A 119 -7.97 -23.61 14.65
C LYS A 119 -6.64 -24.29 14.29
N GLY A 120 -5.51 -23.85 14.86
CA GLY A 120 -4.20 -24.43 14.54
C GLY A 120 -3.03 -23.47 14.74
N ALA A 121 -1.84 -23.88 14.29
CA ALA A 121 -0.63 -23.07 14.41
C ALA A 121 -0.67 -21.85 13.49
N MET A 122 0.06 -20.81 13.88
CA MET A 122 0.34 -19.63 13.06
C MET A 122 1.75 -19.75 12.48
N ALA A 123 1.88 -19.69 11.16
CA ALA A 123 3.17 -19.48 10.53
C ALA A 123 3.53 -17.99 10.60
N ILE A 124 4.74 -17.68 11.09
CA ILE A 124 5.24 -16.30 11.22
C ILE A 124 5.99 -15.96 9.94
N ALA A 125 5.62 -14.84 9.33
CA ALA A 125 6.21 -14.36 8.10
C ALA A 125 6.62 -12.89 8.19
N GLU A 126 7.67 -12.52 7.47
CA GLU A 126 8.21 -11.17 7.41
C GLU A 126 8.41 -10.73 5.95
N THR A 127 8.13 -9.46 5.67
CA THR A 127 8.34 -8.89 4.33
C THR A 127 9.72 -8.26 4.18
N THR A 128 10.36 -8.48 3.04
CA THR A 128 11.58 -7.79 2.63
C THR A 128 11.42 -7.18 1.25
N PHE A 129 11.59 -5.86 1.13
CA PHE A 129 11.64 -5.18 -0.17
C PHE A 129 13.07 -5.20 -0.71
N PHE A 130 13.26 -5.64 -1.95
CA PHE A 130 14.62 -5.73 -2.52
C PHE A 130 15.06 -4.37 -3.05
N THR A 131 16.32 -4.02 -2.77
CA THR A 131 17.04 -2.95 -3.47
C THR A 131 17.35 -3.40 -4.90
N LYS A 132 17.85 -2.48 -5.74
CA LYS A 132 18.35 -2.84 -7.06
C LYS A 132 19.44 -3.91 -7.00
N GLU A 133 20.45 -3.72 -6.16
CA GLU A 133 21.55 -4.69 -5.96
C GLU A 133 21.04 -6.09 -5.60
N LYS A 134 20.17 -6.19 -4.58
CA LYS A 134 19.57 -7.48 -4.20
C LYS A 134 18.68 -8.08 -5.28
N THR A 135 18.08 -7.23 -6.12
CA THR A 135 17.28 -7.71 -7.25
C THR A 135 18.17 -8.32 -8.33
N GLU A 136 19.29 -7.67 -8.65
CA GLU A 136 20.28 -8.19 -9.59
C GLU A 136 20.86 -9.52 -9.07
N GLU A 137 21.30 -9.58 -7.81
CA GLU A 137 21.78 -10.80 -7.16
C GLU A 137 20.75 -11.94 -7.20
N PHE A 138 19.48 -11.64 -6.89
CA PHE A 138 18.42 -12.63 -6.92
C PHE A 138 18.15 -13.14 -8.34
N LEU A 139 18.12 -12.26 -9.35
CA LEU A 139 17.83 -12.65 -10.72
C LEU A 139 18.95 -13.47 -11.36
N GLU A 140 20.20 -13.30 -10.92
CA GLU A 140 21.30 -14.19 -11.31
C GLU A 140 21.14 -15.62 -10.74
N SER A 141 20.36 -15.77 -9.66
CA SER A 141 20.16 -17.06 -8.99
C SER A 141 18.97 -17.88 -9.49
N VAL A 142 18.08 -17.30 -10.30
CA VAL A 142 16.88 -17.98 -10.79
C VAL A 142 17.09 -18.51 -12.20
N ASP A 143 16.51 -19.67 -12.49
CA ASP A 143 16.45 -20.22 -13.83
C ASP A 143 15.54 -19.36 -14.72
N ASP A 144 16.03 -19.02 -15.92
CA ASP A 144 15.31 -18.23 -16.94
C ASP A 144 14.72 -16.91 -16.38
N PRO A 145 15.57 -16.00 -15.86
CA PRO A 145 15.10 -14.72 -15.36
C PRO A 145 14.46 -13.95 -16.53
N PRO A 146 13.28 -13.33 -16.34
CA PRO A 146 12.66 -12.66 -17.45
C PRO A 146 13.50 -11.44 -17.88
N GLU A 147 13.59 -11.18 -19.18
CA GLU A 147 14.41 -10.11 -19.72
C GLU A 147 13.85 -8.73 -19.32
N PHE A 148 14.50 -8.06 -18.37
CA PHE A 148 14.08 -6.75 -17.85
C PHE A 148 15.14 -5.68 -18.07
N THR A 149 14.72 -4.52 -18.58
CA THR A 149 15.65 -3.48 -19.03
C THR A 149 15.94 -2.37 -18.00
N SER A 150 15.29 -2.35 -16.82
CA SER A 150 15.69 -1.45 -15.73
C SER A 150 14.96 -1.70 -14.41
N PHE A 151 15.70 -1.86 -13.31
CA PHE A 151 15.19 -1.75 -11.94
C PHE A 151 15.54 -0.36 -11.37
N PRO A 152 14.58 0.33 -10.71
CA PRO A 152 14.89 1.56 -9.99
C PRO A 152 15.77 1.27 -8.77
N ASP A 153 16.69 2.19 -8.42
CA ASP A 153 17.57 2.02 -7.25
C ASP A 153 16.79 1.82 -5.95
N LYS A 154 15.65 2.53 -5.82
CA LYS A 154 14.68 2.35 -4.75
C LYS A 154 13.56 1.43 -5.19
N ASN A 155 13.14 0.53 -4.30
CA ASN A 155 11.98 -0.31 -4.51
C ASN A 155 10.73 0.56 -4.68
N ILE A 156 10.13 0.54 -5.88
CA ILE A 156 8.98 1.40 -6.17
C ILE A 156 7.73 0.92 -5.45
N PHE A 157 7.62 -0.40 -5.24
CA PHE A 157 6.50 -0.98 -4.53
C PHE A 157 6.53 -0.60 -3.05
N GLU A 158 7.70 -0.64 -2.40
CA GLU A 158 7.89 -0.10 -1.05
C GLU A 158 7.55 1.39 -0.97
N SER A 159 8.06 2.19 -1.91
CA SER A 159 7.85 3.64 -1.97
C SER A 159 6.37 4.01 -2.10
N ASP A 160 5.59 3.22 -2.83
CA ASP A 160 4.13 3.42 -2.93
C ASP A 160 3.42 2.92 -1.68
N THR A 161 3.79 1.74 -1.17
CA THR A 161 3.19 1.09 0.00
C THR A 161 3.36 1.93 1.26
N SER A 162 4.52 2.59 1.44
CA SER A 162 4.78 3.51 2.55
C SER A 162 3.81 4.68 2.66
N LYS A 163 3.13 5.03 1.56
CA LYS A 163 2.17 6.14 1.45
C LYS A 163 0.71 5.66 1.48
N GLN A 164 0.48 4.34 1.58
CA GLN A 164 -0.86 3.79 1.61
C GLN A 164 -1.43 3.72 3.04
N PRO A 165 -2.76 3.86 3.20
CA PRO A 165 -3.42 3.55 4.47
C PRO A 165 -3.36 2.03 4.75
N ASP A 166 -3.45 1.64 6.02
CA ASP A 166 -3.31 0.24 6.47
C ASP A 166 -4.29 -0.71 5.80
N LYS A 167 -5.53 -0.26 5.58
CA LYS A 167 -6.55 -1.02 4.84
C LYS A 167 -6.10 -1.49 3.45
N ASN A 168 -5.25 -0.73 2.76
CA ASN A 168 -4.75 -1.12 1.45
C ASN A 168 -3.63 -2.16 1.59
N ILE A 169 -2.81 -2.08 2.63
CA ILE A 169 -1.76 -3.06 2.93
C ILE A 169 -2.39 -4.40 3.37
N LYS A 170 -3.50 -4.34 4.11
CA LYS A 170 -4.36 -5.49 4.41
C LYS A 170 -4.88 -6.18 3.14
N ILE A 171 -5.36 -5.41 2.15
CA ILE A 171 -5.79 -5.95 0.85
C ILE A 171 -4.61 -6.60 0.11
N ILE A 172 -3.44 -5.96 0.09
CA ILE A 172 -2.23 -6.52 -0.52
C ILE A 172 -1.85 -7.85 0.15
N THR A 173 -1.90 -7.92 1.47
CA THR A 173 -1.66 -9.15 2.24
C THR A 173 -2.59 -10.27 1.78
N LYS A 174 -3.89 -10.00 1.67
CA LYS A 174 -4.87 -10.97 1.19
C LYS A 174 -4.50 -11.50 -0.20
N ILE A 175 -4.21 -10.60 -1.14
CA ILE A 175 -3.85 -10.96 -2.51
C ILE A 175 -2.62 -11.87 -2.53
N ILE A 176 -1.58 -11.52 -1.77
CA ILE A 176 -0.34 -12.30 -1.77
C ILE A 176 -0.58 -13.71 -1.20
N PHE A 177 -1.23 -13.83 -0.05
CA PHE A 177 -1.48 -15.14 0.55
C PHE A 177 -2.49 -15.97 -0.25
N ASP A 178 -3.49 -15.35 -0.88
CA ASP A 178 -4.39 -16.06 -1.81
C ASP A 178 -3.63 -16.71 -2.98
N LEU A 179 -2.50 -16.13 -3.42
CA LEU A 179 -1.68 -16.70 -4.49
C LEU A 179 -0.82 -17.88 -4.08
N ILE A 180 -0.39 -17.94 -2.80
CA ILE A 180 0.58 -18.94 -2.33
C ILE A 180 -0.01 -19.98 -1.37
N LYS A 181 -1.18 -19.75 -0.79
CA LYS A 181 -1.75 -20.64 0.25
C LYS A 181 -1.85 -22.09 -0.21
N ASP A 182 -2.32 -22.35 -1.43
CA ASP A 182 -2.54 -23.71 -1.93
C ASP A 182 -1.23 -24.46 -2.11
N LYS A 183 -0.13 -23.76 -2.41
CA LYS A 183 1.20 -24.34 -2.43
C LYS A 183 1.72 -24.57 -1.00
N ILE A 184 1.54 -23.59 -0.11
CA ILE A 184 2.07 -23.68 1.25
C ILE A 184 1.42 -24.82 2.04
N ILE A 185 0.10 -24.97 1.98
CA ILE A 185 -0.62 -26.01 2.75
C ILE A 185 -0.26 -27.43 2.30
N GLN A 186 0.37 -27.59 1.13
CA GLN A 186 0.79 -28.91 0.65
C GLN A 186 2.12 -29.36 1.27
N ILE A 187 2.90 -28.45 1.83
CA ILE A 187 4.21 -28.73 2.44
C ILE A 187 4.01 -29.56 3.70
N GLU A 188 4.78 -30.64 3.83
CA GLU A 188 4.67 -31.59 4.94
C GLU A 188 4.86 -30.93 6.30
N LEU A 189 5.80 -29.98 6.41
CA LEU A 189 6.03 -29.19 7.62
C LEU A 189 4.77 -28.44 8.08
N PHE A 190 4.07 -27.78 7.15
CA PHE A 190 2.85 -27.01 7.43
C PHE A 190 1.68 -27.92 7.81
N LYS A 191 1.56 -29.07 7.14
CA LYS A 191 0.59 -30.11 7.49
C LYS A 191 0.81 -30.64 8.90
N LYS A 192 2.06 -30.99 9.25
CA LYS A 192 2.43 -31.49 10.59
C LYS A 192 2.15 -30.47 11.68
N ALA A 193 2.48 -29.20 11.43
CA ALA A 193 2.20 -28.12 12.35
C ALA A 193 0.71 -27.74 12.43
N SER A 194 -0.15 -28.31 11.58
CA SER A 194 -1.58 -27.95 11.49
C SER A 194 -1.76 -26.44 11.34
N VAL A 195 -1.02 -25.83 10.41
CA VAL A 195 -1.06 -24.39 10.20
C VAL A 195 -2.44 -23.98 9.69
N ALA A 196 -3.07 -23.08 10.44
CA ALA A 196 -4.37 -22.51 10.09
C ALA A 196 -4.29 -21.02 9.71
N TYR A 197 -3.16 -20.38 10.02
CA TYR A 197 -2.99 -18.94 9.92
C TYR A 197 -1.59 -18.55 9.47
N PHE A 198 -1.48 -17.40 8.81
CA PHE A 198 -0.21 -16.69 8.64
C PHE A 198 -0.24 -15.37 9.40
N LYS A 199 0.69 -15.19 10.33
CA LYS A 199 0.99 -13.88 10.92
C LYS A 199 2.08 -13.23 10.07
N ILE A 200 1.77 -12.13 9.39
CA ILE A 200 2.75 -11.40 8.57
C ILE A 200 3.10 -10.05 9.19
N LEU A 201 4.40 -9.80 9.34
CA LEU A 201 4.96 -8.51 9.69
C LEU A 201 5.41 -7.78 8.42
N TRP A 202 4.80 -6.62 8.18
CA TRP A 202 5.24 -5.65 7.20
C TRP A 202 6.23 -4.67 7.84
N GLU A 203 7.49 -4.71 7.42
CA GLU A 203 8.49 -3.69 7.76
C GLU A 203 8.65 -2.71 6.59
N ILE A 204 8.05 -1.52 6.71
CA ILE A 204 8.03 -0.53 5.63
C ILE A 204 8.90 0.66 6.02
N ASN A 205 9.92 0.96 5.22
CA ASN A 205 10.76 2.13 5.46
C ASN A 205 10.00 3.42 5.13
N GLN A 206 9.98 4.34 6.08
CA GLN A 206 9.55 5.73 5.91
C GLN A 206 10.77 6.65 6.02
N LYS A 207 10.62 7.91 5.59
CA LYS A 207 11.72 8.88 5.41
C LYS A 207 12.64 9.01 6.65
N HIS A 208 12.10 8.82 7.86
CA HIS A 208 12.83 8.94 9.13
C HIS A 208 12.48 7.84 10.16
N SER A 209 11.72 6.80 9.77
CA SER A 209 11.24 5.77 10.70
C SER A 209 10.92 4.47 9.96
N LYS A 210 10.72 3.38 10.71
CA LYS A 210 10.13 2.15 10.19
C LYS A 210 8.69 2.06 10.67
N ARG A 211 7.75 1.85 9.73
CA ARG A 211 6.37 1.48 10.05
C ARG A 211 6.28 -0.03 10.10
N LYS A 212 5.81 -0.57 11.22
CA LYS A 212 5.55 -1.99 11.41
C LYS A 212 4.04 -2.24 11.44
N LEU A 213 3.56 -3.16 10.62
CA LEU A 213 2.16 -3.56 10.58
C LEU A 213 2.08 -5.08 10.65
N GLU A 214 1.19 -5.58 11.48
CA GLU A 214 0.98 -7.01 11.64
C GLU A 214 -0.43 -7.39 11.21
N PHE A 215 -0.53 -8.40 10.34
CA PHE A 215 -1.81 -8.93 9.89
C PHE A 215 -1.85 -10.44 10.10
N ILE A 216 -3.05 -10.95 10.36
CA ILE A 216 -3.34 -12.38 10.33
C ILE A 216 -4.13 -12.70 9.07
N TYR A 217 -3.67 -13.68 8.31
CA TYR A 217 -4.41 -14.30 7.22
C TYR A 217 -4.94 -15.66 7.69
N ASP A 218 -6.26 -15.86 7.67
CA ASP A 218 -6.91 -17.14 7.98
C ASP A 218 -7.01 -17.98 6.68
N ILE A 219 -6.37 -19.15 6.67
CA ILE A 219 -6.30 -20.01 5.49
C ILE A 219 -7.68 -20.53 5.08
N SER A 220 -8.55 -20.81 6.06
CA SER A 220 -9.86 -21.41 5.84
C SER A 220 -10.85 -20.42 5.23
N THR A 221 -10.82 -19.16 5.69
CA THR A 221 -11.76 -18.13 5.26
C THR A 221 -11.17 -17.21 4.19
N SER A 222 -9.85 -17.24 4.01
CA SER A 222 -9.09 -16.28 3.20
C SER A 222 -9.26 -14.83 3.66
N GLU A 223 -9.72 -14.61 4.89
CA GLU A 223 -9.88 -13.28 5.47
C GLU A 223 -8.57 -12.79 6.08
N VAL A 224 -8.42 -11.47 6.11
CA VAL A 224 -7.29 -10.81 6.79
C VAL A 224 -7.82 -9.97 7.93
N SER A 225 -7.15 -10.00 9.08
CA SER A 225 -7.40 -9.11 10.22
C SER A 225 -6.10 -8.42 10.64
N GLU A 226 -6.24 -7.28 11.31
CA GLU A 226 -5.10 -6.68 12.01
C GLU A 226 -4.78 -7.53 13.25
N TYR A 227 -3.50 -7.72 13.52
CA TYR A 227 -3.07 -8.37 14.75
C TYR A 227 -2.98 -7.31 15.84
N GLU A 228 -3.96 -7.29 16.74
CA GLU A 228 -3.92 -6.45 17.94
C GLU A 228 -3.06 -7.14 19.01
N ASP A 229 -1.89 -6.60 19.30
CA ASP A 229 -1.27 -6.82 20.61
C ASP A 229 -2.13 -6.10 21.64
N LYS A 230 -3.13 -6.80 22.20
CA LYS A 230 -3.68 -6.37 23.48
C LYS A 230 -2.52 -6.43 24.47
N ILE A 231 -1.95 -5.28 24.77
CA ILE A 231 -1.22 -5.07 26.01
C ILE A 231 -2.23 -5.46 27.09
N ILE A 232 -2.10 -6.67 27.63
CA ILE A 232 -2.84 -7.05 28.82
C ILE A 232 -2.38 -6.05 29.87
N ASN A 233 -3.29 -5.16 30.25
CA ASN A 233 -3.01 -4.20 31.29
C ASN A 233 -2.69 -5.03 32.54
N PRO A 234 -1.52 -4.87 33.19
CA PRO A 234 -1.13 -5.70 34.33
C PRO A 234 -2.16 -5.68 35.48
N SER A 235 -3.07 -4.70 35.47
CA SER A 235 -4.21 -4.58 36.38
C SER A 235 -5.30 -5.66 36.22
N GLU A 236 -5.36 -6.39 35.11
CA GLU A 236 -6.32 -7.49 34.92
C GLU A 236 -5.79 -8.86 35.38
N LEU A 237 -4.47 -8.99 35.64
CA LEU A 237 -3.85 -10.22 36.13
C LEU A 237 -4.00 -10.44 37.65
N ASN A 238 -4.48 -9.45 38.40
CA ASN A 238 -4.65 -9.54 39.87
C ASN A 238 -6.12 -9.70 40.31
N ARG A 239 -7.01 -10.19 39.42
CA ARG A 239 -8.38 -10.57 39.78
C ARG A 239 -8.61 -12.06 39.60
N HIS A 240 -7.83 -12.89 40.29
CA HIS A 240 -8.19 -14.27 40.61
C HIS A 240 -7.66 -14.64 41.99
#